data_AF-A0A0Q7N798-F1
#
_entry.id   AF-A0A0Q7N798-F1
#
_cell.length_a   1.000
_cell.length_b   1.000
_cell.length_c   1.000
_cell.angle_alpha   90.00
_cell.angle_beta   90.00
_cell.angle_gamma   90.00
#
_symmetry.space_group_name_H-M   'P 1'
#
loop_
_entity.id
_entity.type
_entity.pdbx_description
1 polymer ?
#
loop_
_entity_poly.entity_id
_entity_poly.type
_entity_poly.pdbx_seq_one_letter_code
_entity_poly.pdbx_strand_id
1 'polypeptide(L)'
;MSVDQRDGDVATGADSSVVAHHSEAEAAERFAVRSAAALLGAVGIGIGFGVLTALVRTRWEPMQTADQTVTDHLVAVVADNKALQSIVTGITELGATSTLVVVLTVATIWLLLRRLPRLAVYVVLTAAGGLILNPVVKELVARLRPVVDEPVYTTDGWSFPSGHAMSSLVCYGVVLLVFTPTWQAGARRAATVFAVGIVIAIGVSRIALGVHYLTDVLGGWLLGTLWLVLATVAFHRWRRDARIDSTGPLPGDVAPAEEDDLRPVPVQHPPTLPHPWRGIGELAVAWVLLVGGLVGIGKLVRTLDTDTAVLGWDHRVVAMLAEHRNSTLTSILGVFGEIGNTFAIITVALIVAALAVGIARSWRPVLFLGMALLGEITLFLTTAAIVDRDRPRVAHLNPDLPPTASFPSGHVAASLTLYAGTAALVWATTRRWQYRVFAAAALLISALVAAQRLYAGAHHPTDIIGSILLASIWTAIVWWVVRPVSTGDRSALPQARLARRSSSAS
;
A
#
# COMPACT_ATOMS: atom_id res chain seq x y z
N MET A 1 -79.19 -30.10 5.09
CA MET A 1 -78.64 -29.87 6.44
C MET A 1 -77.14 -29.73 6.23
N SER A 2 -76.58 -28.52 6.07
CA SER A 2 -76.28 -27.50 7.12
C SER A 2 -75.28 -28.09 8.14
N VAL A 3 -74.15 -27.52 8.58
CA VAL A 3 -73.53 -26.16 8.69
C VAL A 3 -72.11 -26.44 9.26
N ASP A 4 -71.01 -25.96 8.66
CA ASP A 4 -70.07 -24.89 9.14
C ASP A 4 -69.60 -24.95 10.61
N GLN A 5 -68.29 -25.03 10.89
CA GLN A 5 -67.51 -23.98 11.59
C GLN A 5 -66.03 -24.32 11.88
N ARG A 6 -65.22 -23.26 11.79
CA ARG A 6 -63.78 -23.10 11.99
C ARG A 6 -63.34 -23.15 13.46
N ASP A 7 -62.00 -23.11 13.62
CA ASP A 7 -61.16 -22.65 14.74
C ASP A 7 -60.39 -23.79 15.42
N GLY A 8 -59.07 -23.74 15.61
CA GLY A 8 -58.08 -22.73 15.30
C GLY A 8 -56.71 -23.27 15.74
N ASP A 9 -55.69 -23.11 14.90
CA ASP A 9 -54.30 -23.18 15.36
C ASP A 9 -53.44 -22.30 14.43
N VAL A 10 -53.72 -20.99 14.52
CA VAL A 10 -52.85 -19.93 14.01
C VAL A 10 -52.20 -19.29 15.23
N ALA A 11 -51.21 -19.98 15.80
CA ALA A 11 -50.43 -19.47 16.93
C ALA A 11 -48.97 -19.95 16.85
N THR A 12 -48.25 -19.67 15.76
CA THR A 12 -46.79 -19.87 15.69
C THR A 12 -46.00 -18.70 15.08
N GLY A 13 -46.68 -17.63 14.61
CA GLY A 13 -46.02 -16.43 14.08
C GLY A 13 -45.65 -15.37 15.14
N ALA A 14 -46.44 -15.25 16.21
CA ALA A 14 -46.22 -14.24 17.25
C ALA A 14 -45.07 -14.62 18.20
N ASP A 15 -44.95 -15.89 18.57
CA ASP A 15 -43.93 -16.34 19.53
C ASP A 15 -42.53 -16.40 18.89
N SER A 16 -42.45 -16.75 17.60
CA SER A 16 -41.20 -16.74 16.83
C SER A 16 -40.68 -15.31 16.57
N SER A 17 -41.57 -14.34 16.37
CA SER A 17 -41.20 -12.92 16.21
C SER A 17 -40.79 -12.26 17.52
N VAL A 18 -41.44 -12.59 18.65
CA VAL A 18 -41.05 -12.11 19.98
C VAL A 18 -39.71 -12.70 20.42
N VAL A 19 -39.47 -13.99 20.20
CA VAL A 19 -38.17 -14.64 20.47
C VAL A 19 -37.07 -14.09 19.57
N ALA A 20 -37.36 -13.83 18.27
CA ALA A 20 -36.42 -13.20 17.36
C ALA A 20 -36.04 -11.78 17.81
N HIS A 21 -37.02 -10.95 18.19
CA HIS A 21 -36.78 -9.58 18.67
C HIS A 21 -36.00 -9.54 20.00
N HIS A 22 -36.26 -10.45 20.93
CA HIS A 22 -35.45 -10.56 22.16
C HIS A 22 -34.01 -10.97 21.85
N SER A 23 -33.79 -11.90 20.91
CA SER A 23 -32.44 -12.35 20.52
C SER A 23 -31.63 -11.25 19.83
N GLU A 24 -32.28 -10.39 19.04
CA GLU A 24 -31.67 -9.25 18.35
C GLU A 24 -31.30 -8.15 19.33
N ALA A 25 -32.17 -7.84 20.29
CA ALA A 25 -31.91 -6.85 21.34
C ALA A 25 -30.72 -7.26 22.23
N GLU A 26 -30.66 -8.51 22.69
CA GLU A 26 -29.52 -9.00 23.47
C GLU A 26 -28.22 -9.06 22.65
N ALA A 27 -28.28 -9.38 21.34
CA ALA A 27 -27.13 -9.37 20.47
C ALA A 27 -26.60 -7.94 20.23
N ALA A 28 -27.50 -6.96 20.09
CA ALA A 28 -27.16 -5.55 19.98
C ALA A 28 -26.54 -5.01 21.27
N GLU A 29 -27.06 -5.40 22.43
CA GLU A 29 -26.53 -5.02 23.75
C GLU A 29 -25.13 -5.61 23.99
N ARG A 30 -24.95 -6.93 23.78
CA ARG A 30 -23.64 -7.60 23.87
C ARG A 30 -22.61 -6.96 22.92
N PHE A 31 -23.04 -6.52 21.74
CA PHE A 31 -22.18 -5.82 20.79
C PHE A 31 -21.83 -4.39 21.24
N ALA A 32 -22.79 -3.65 21.77
CA ALA A 32 -22.60 -2.29 22.26
C ALA A 32 -21.61 -2.28 23.43
N VAL A 33 -21.78 -3.20 24.39
CA VAL A 33 -20.86 -3.37 25.53
C VAL A 33 -19.45 -3.71 25.07
N ARG A 34 -19.29 -4.64 24.12
CA ARG A 34 -17.96 -5.00 23.56
C ARG A 34 -17.32 -3.84 22.80
N SER A 35 -18.11 -3.05 22.10
CA SER A 35 -17.63 -1.88 21.35
C SER A 35 -17.23 -0.72 22.27
N ALA A 36 -18.00 -0.50 23.34
CA ALA A 36 -17.68 0.47 24.39
C ALA A 36 -16.42 0.06 25.15
N ALA A 37 -16.29 -1.22 25.51
CA ALA A 37 -15.09 -1.75 26.15
C ALA A 37 -13.84 -1.61 25.26
N ALA A 38 -13.95 -1.87 23.95
CA ALA A 38 -12.85 -1.66 23.00
C ALA A 38 -12.46 -0.18 22.88
N LEU A 39 -13.43 0.73 22.91
CA LEU A 39 -13.18 2.17 22.85
C LEU A 39 -12.51 2.68 24.13
N LEU A 40 -12.99 2.26 25.31
CA LEU A 40 -12.37 2.58 26.60
C LEU A 40 -10.95 2.03 26.70
N GLY A 41 -10.73 0.80 26.21
CA GLY A 41 -9.39 0.22 26.10
C GLY A 41 -8.47 1.04 25.19
N ALA A 42 -8.95 1.48 24.02
CA ALA A 42 -8.19 2.34 23.12
C ALA A 42 -7.82 3.69 23.77
N VAL A 43 -8.78 4.31 24.49
CA VAL A 43 -8.52 5.56 25.23
C VAL A 43 -7.48 5.33 26.32
N GLY A 44 -7.58 4.25 27.10
CA GLY A 44 -6.58 3.91 28.12
C GLY A 44 -5.18 3.70 27.55
N ILE A 45 -5.06 2.98 26.42
CA ILE A 45 -3.78 2.78 25.71
C ILE A 45 -3.25 4.12 25.19
N GLY A 46 -4.11 4.98 24.63
CA GLY A 46 -3.74 6.30 24.16
C GLY A 46 -3.23 7.22 25.28
N ILE A 47 -3.89 7.20 26.44
CA ILE A 47 -3.43 7.92 27.64
C ILE A 47 -2.08 7.37 28.10
N GLY A 48 -1.93 6.04 28.20
CA GLY A 48 -0.67 5.41 28.57
C GLY A 48 0.48 5.80 27.63
N PHE A 49 0.23 5.80 26.32
CA PHE A 49 1.19 6.27 25.32
C PHE A 49 1.53 7.75 25.49
N GLY A 50 0.53 8.60 25.76
CA GLY A 50 0.73 10.03 26.01
C GLY A 50 1.55 10.30 27.26
N VAL A 51 1.27 9.60 28.36
CA VAL A 51 2.04 9.68 29.62
C VAL A 51 3.48 9.23 29.38
N LEU A 52 3.69 8.09 28.73
CA LEU A 52 5.03 7.60 28.42
C LEU A 52 5.81 8.59 27.55
N THR A 53 5.17 9.13 26.51
CA THR A 53 5.76 10.15 25.64
C THR A 53 6.11 11.42 26.41
N ALA A 54 5.25 11.84 27.35
CA ALA A 54 5.51 12.98 28.21
C ALA A 54 6.72 12.74 29.12
N LEU A 55 6.81 11.57 29.78
CA LEU A 55 7.96 11.20 30.62
C LEU A 55 9.27 11.16 29.84
N VAL A 56 9.24 10.64 28.61
CA VAL A 56 10.38 10.63 27.68
C VAL A 56 10.79 12.05 27.32
N ARG A 57 9.83 12.92 26.99
CA ARG A 57 10.09 14.30 26.57
C ARG A 57 10.56 15.18 27.72
N THR A 58 10.06 14.97 28.94
CA THR A 58 10.48 15.70 30.15
C THR A 58 11.78 15.18 30.73
N ARG A 59 12.36 14.11 30.16
CA ARG A 59 13.62 13.51 30.61
C ARG A 59 13.58 13.15 32.10
N TRP A 60 12.51 12.51 32.54
CA TRP A 60 12.36 12.11 33.94
C TRP A 60 13.47 11.11 34.33
N GLU A 61 14.36 11.51 35.25
CA GLU A 61 15.60 10.77 35.57
C GLU A 61 15.37 9.30 35.97
N PRO A 62 14.45 8.96 36.90
CA PRO A 62 14.26 7.57 37.30
C PRO A 62 13.97 6.61 36.15
N MET A 63 13.20 7.08 35.15
CA MET A 63 12.92 6.30 33.95
C MET A 63 14.15 6.17 33.04
N GLN A 64 14.93 7.23 32.87
CA GLN A 64 16.16 7.19 32.07
C GLN A 64 17.21 6.25 32.68
N THR A 65 17.40 6.30 34.00
CA THR A 65 18.32 5.40 34.70
C THR A 65 17.87 3.96 34.56
N ALA A 66 16.57 3.67 34.69
CA ALA A 66 16.03 2.35 34.49
C ALA A 66 16.21 1.86 33.03
N ASP A 67 15.90 2.72 32.04
CA ASP A 67 16.10 2.42 30.62
C ASP A 67 17.56 2.07 30.32
N GLN A 68 18.50 2.89 30.79
CA GLN A 68 19.93 2.69 30.57
C GLN A 68 20.42 1.39 31.25
N THR A 69 20.05 1.17 32.51
CA THR A 69 20.44 -0.05 33.26
C THR A 69 19.97 -1.32 32.55
N VAL A 70 18.74 -1.32 32.03
CA VAL A 70 18.20 -2.47 31.29
C VAL A 70 18.93 -2.66 29.96
N THR A 71 19.18 -1.59 29.21
CA THR A 71 19.92 -1.66 27.95
C THR A 71 21.34 -2.16 28.15
N ASP A 72 22.10 -1.60 29.10
CA ASP A 72 23.49 -1.98 29.37
C ASP A 72 23.61 -3.45 29.76
N HIS A 73 22.71 -3.93 30.64
CA HIS A 73 22.72 -5.33 31.05
C HIS A 73 22.45 -6.27 29.87
N LEU A 74 21.46 -5.97 29.02
CA LEU A 74 21.11 -6.82 27.89
C LEU A 74 22.18 -6.81 26.80
N VAL A 75 22.79 -5.65 26.54
CA VAL A 75 23.90 -5.52 25.58
C VAL A 75 25.11 -6.29 26.06
N ALA A 76 25.50 -6.18 27.35
CA ALA A 76 26.63 -6.92 27.90
C ALA A 76 26.48 -8.44 27.74
N VAL A 77 25.29 -8.98 28.03
CA VAL A 77 25.01 -10.43 27.88
C VAL A 77 25.13 -10.89 26.42
N VAL A 78 24.78 -10.05 25.45
CA VAL A 78 24.80 -10.40 24.03
C VAL A 78 26.17 -10.14 23.39
N ALA A 79 26.88 -9.08 23.80
CA ALA A 79 28.21 -8.74 23.30
C ALA A 79 29.22 -9.88 23.51
N ASP A 80 29.15 -10.56 24.66
CA ASP A 80 30.08 -11.64 25.02
C ASP A 80 29.90 -12.93 24.20
N ASN A 81 28.78 -13.12 23.50
CA ASN A 81 28.46 -14.39 22.84
C ASN A 81 27.99 -14.23 21.39
N LYS A 82 28.87 -14.56 20.44
CA LYS A 82 28.59 -14.51 18.99
C LYS A 82 27.35 -15.31 18.57
N ALA A 83 27.07 -16.45 19.22
CA ALA A 83 25.87 -17.23 18.91
C ALA A 83 24.60 -16.49 19.33
N LEU A 84 24.62 -15.84 20.51
CA LEU A 84 23.52 -14.98 20.94
C LEU A 84 23.35 -13.77 20.00
N GLN A 85 24.44 -13.14 19.55
CA GLN A 85 24.36 -12.06 18.56
C GLN A 85 23.67 -12.52 17.27
N SER A 86 24.03 -13.68 16.72
CA SER A 86 23.39 -14.22 15.51
C SER A 86 21.91 -14.53 15.73
N ILE A 87 21.54 -15.11 16.88
CA ILE A 87 20.15 -15.42 17.23
C ILE A 87 19.33 -14.13 17.37
N VAL A 88 19.81 -13.16 18.14
CA VAL A 88 19.15 -11.87 18.37
C VAL A 88 19.01 -11.09 17.06
N THR A 89 20.04 -11.15 16.20
CA THR A 89 20.00 -10.56 14.86
C THR A 89 18.93 -11.23 13.98
N GLY A 90 18.92 -12.56 13.90
CA GLY A 90 17.89 -13.29 13.15
C GLY A 90 16.46 -13.03 13.66
N ILE A 91 16.28 -12.91 14.98
CA ILE A 91 14.98 -12.54 15.57
C ILE A 91 14.59 -11.12 15.15
N THR A 92 15.51 -10.15 15.16
CA THR A 92 15.16 -8.78 14.76
C THR A 92 14.81 -8.68 13.28
N GLU A 93 15.37 -9.52 12.41
CA GLU A 93 15.04 -9.53 10.97
C GLU A 93 13.58 -9.87 10.70
N LEU A 94 12.93 -10.64 11.58
CA LEU A 94 11.50 -10.93 11.49
C LEU A 94 10.64 -9.66 11.67
N GLY A 95 11.14 -8.70 12.44
CA GLY A 95 10.53 -7.38 12.63
C GLY A 95 10.94 -6.33 11.61
N ALA A 96 11.82 -6.66 10.66
CA ALA A 96 12.31 -5.72 9.68
C ALA A 96 11.20 -5.30 8.71
N THR A 97 11.19 -4.03 8.31
CA THR A 97 10.18 -3.47 7.40
C THR A 97 10.08 -4.27 6.10
N SER A 98 11.20 -4.74 5.55
CA SER A 98 11.24 -5.58 4.35
C SER A 98 10.47 -6.89 4.56
N THR A 99 10.76 -7.63 5.63
CA THR A 99 10.09 -8.88 5.99
C THR A 99 8.59 -8.68 6.17
N LEU A 100 8.19 -7.67 6.93
CA LEU A 100 6.78 -7.39 7.21
C LEU A 100 6.02 -6.98 5.95
N VAL A 101 6.61 -6.17 5.07
CA VAL A 101 6.02 -5.80 3.78
C VAL A 101 5.79 -7.03 2.90
N VAL A 102 6.74 -7.97 2.86
CA VAL A 102 6.56 -9.23 2.11
C VAL A 102 5.40 -10.04 2.68
N VAL A 103 5.35 -10.25 4.00
CA VAL A 103 4.26 -11.00 4.66
C VAL A 103 2.90 -10.38 4.37
N LEU A 104 2.77 -9.06 4.51
CA LEU A 104 1.51 -8.34 4.29
C LEU A 104 1.11 -8.30 2.81
N THR A 105 2.09 -8.23 1.90
CA THR A 105 1.84 -8.29 0.46
C THR A 105 1.31 -9.67 0.06
N VAL A 106 1.94 -10.75 0.53
CA VAL A 106 1.48 -12.12 0.29
C VAL A 106 0.07 -12.32 0.86
N ALA A 107 -0.17 -11.88 2.10
CA ALA A 107 -1.50 -11.94 2.72
C ALA A 107 -2.55 -11.17 1.91
N THR A 108 -2.21 -9.96 1.43
CA THR A 108 -3.09 -9.13 0.61
C THR A 108 -3.40 -9.80 -0.72
N ILE A 109 -2.38 -10.26 -1.46
CA ILE A 109 -2.56 -10.98 -2.72
C ILE A 109 -3.44 -12.22 -2.51
N TRP A 110 -3.20 -13.00 -1.45
CA TRP A 110 -4.02 -14.17 -1.14
C TRP A 110 -5.49 -13.80 -0.89
N LEU A 111 -5.76 -12.79 -0.05
CA LEU A 111 -7.14 -12.31 0.21
C LEU A 111 -7.80 -11.83 -1.07
N LEU A 112 -7.02 -11.19 -1.93
CA LEU A 112 -7.47 -10.69 -3.20
C LEU A 112 -7.83 -11.84 -4.18
N LEU A 113 -6.97 -12.85 -4.29
CA LEU A 113 -7.23 -14.08 -5.06
C LEU A 113 -8.47 -14.83 -4.57
N ARG A 114 -8.72 -14.80 -3.25
CA ARG A 114 -9.93 -15.38 -2.63
C ARG A 114 -11.17 -14.50 -2.76
N ARG A 115 -11.10 -13.40 -3.52
CA ARG A 115 -12.19 -12.43 -3.75
C ARG A 115 -12.72 -11.79 -2.46
N LEU A 116 -11.82 -11.52 -1.50
CA LEU A 116 -12.12 -10.85 -0.22
C LEU A 116 -11.52 -9.43 -0.16
N PRO A 117 -11.89 -8.51 -1.07
CA PRO A 117 -11.23 -7.21 -1.21
C PRO A 117 -11.38 -6.30 0.01
N ARG A 118 -12.47 -6.43 0.77
CA ARG A 118 -12.67 -5.64 2.00
C ARG A 118 -11.61 -5.95 3.06
N LEU A 119 -11.27 -7.23 3.23
CA LEU A 119 -10.22 -7.65 4.17
C LEU A 119 -8.83 -7.23 3.66
N ALA A 120 -8.61 -7.28 2.35
CA ALA A 120 -7.37 -6.79 1.74
C ALA A 120 -7.17 -5.29 1.98
N VAL A 121 -8.22 -4.47 1.80
CA VAL A 121 -8.18 -3.03 2.11
C VAL A 121 -7.88 -2.79 3.59
N TYR A 122 -8.49 -3.56 4.49
CA TYR A 122 -8.19 -3.46 5.92
C TYR A 122 -6.72 -3.76 6.23
N VAL A 123 -6.14 -4.82 5.67
CA VAL A 123 -4.72 -5.16 5.83
C VAL A 123 -3.82 -4.02 5.33
N VAL A 124 -4.07 -3.51 4.13
CA VAL A 124 -3.26 -2.43 3.52
C VAL A 124 -3.34 -1.13 4.33
N LEU A 125 -4.55 -0.71 4.72
CA LEU A 125 -4.73 0.53 5.50
C LEU A 125 -4.10 0.41 6.89
N THR A 126 -4.23 -0.76 7.52
CA THR A 126 -3.63 -1.03 8.83
C THR A 126 -2.10 -1.00 8.73
N ALA A 127 -1.52 -1.56 7.65
CA ALA A 127 -0.08 -1.51 7.38
C ALA A 127 0.43 -0.08 7.11
N ALA A 128 -0.28 0.67 6.26
CA ALA A 128 0.10 2.03 5.88
C ALA A 128 0.18 2.97 7.09
N GLY A 129 -0.69 2.80 8.09
CA GLY A 129 -0.62 3.61 9.30
C GLY A 129 0.66 3.41 10.11
N GLY A 130 1.25 2.21 10.10
CA GLY A 130 2.56 1.98 10.74
C GLY A 130 3.70 2.76 10.06
N LEU A 131 3.67 2.82 8.72
CA LEU A 131 4.65 3.56 7.91
C LEU A 131 4.53 5.08 8.07
N ILE A 132 3.37 5.58 8.48
CA ILE A 132 3.11 7.03 8.63
C ILE A 132 3.29 7.46 10.09
N LEU A 133 2.63 6.76 11.03
CA LEU A 133 2.62 7.16 12.44
C LEU A 133 4.01 7.06 13.08
N ASN A 134 4.79 6.03 12.76
CA ASN A 134 6.09 5.84 13.39
C ASN A 134 7.07 6.98 13.06
N PRO A 135 7.30 7.36 11.79
CA PRO A 135 8.16 8.51 11.46
C PRO A 135 7.64 9.84 12.02
N VAL A 136 6.32 10.07 11.97
CA VAL A 136 5.71 11.31 12.49
C VAL A 136 5.99 11.47 13.98
N VAL A 137 5.76 10.43 14.78
CA VAL A 137 6.01 10.49 16.22
C VAL A 137 7.51 10.62 16.51
N LYS A 138 8.36 9.92 15.75
CA LYS A 138 9.81 10.03 15.86
C LYS A 138 10.29 11.48 15.74
N GLU A 139 9.78 12.20 14.75
CA GLU A 139 10.14 13.59 14.52
C GLU A 139 9.58 14.53 15.59
N LEU A 140 8.38 14.25 16.10
CA LEU A 140 7.76 15.05 17.16
C LEU A 140 8.47 14.91 18.52
N VAL A 141 9.01 13.73 18.83
CA VAL A 141 9.66 13.44 20.11
C VAL A 141 11.17 13.69 20.06
N ALA A 142 11.81 13.42 18.92
CA ALA A 142 13.23 13.68 18.68
C ALA A 142 14.16 13.12 19.79
N ARG A 143 13.89 11.88 20.24
CA ARG A 143 14.69 11.22 21.28
C ARG A 143 15.98 10.64 20.69
N LEU A 144 17.11 10.92 21.33
CA LEU A 144 18.42 10.34 21.00
C LEU A 144 18.45 8.83 21.33
N ARG A 145 19.28 8.08 20.59
CA ARG A 145 19.49 6.63 20.78
C ARG A 145 20.38 6.33 22.01
N PRO A 146 20.36 5.09 22.52
CA PRO A 146 21.32 4.65 23.52
C PRO A 146 22.76 4.86 23.07
N VAL A 147 23.60 5.38 23.96
CA VAL A 147 25.05 5.40 23.78
C VAL A 147 25.56 4.16 24.53
N VAL A 148 26.13 3.22 23.79
CA VAL A 148 26.72 1.99 24.32
C VAL A 148 28.16 1.88 23.81
N ASP A 149 29.05 1.32 24.62
CA ASP A 149 30.49 1.28 24.33
C ASP A 149 30.83 0.46 23.08
N GLU A 150 30.08 -0.62 22.81
CA GLU A 150 30.20 -1.45 21.60
C GLU A 150 28.82 -1.64 20.92
N PRO A 151 28.44 -0.78 19.95
CA PRO A 151 27.19 -0.95 19.22
C PRO A 151 27.25 -2.18 18.31
N VAL A 152 26.44 -3.20 18.61
CA VAL A 152 26.31 -4.42 17.77
C VAL A 152 25.66 -4.10 16.41
N TYR A 153 24.90 -3.00 16.31
CA TYR A 153 24.22 -2.57 15.08
C TYR A 153 24.03 -1.05 15.03
N THR A 154 24.44 -0.38 13.95
CA THR A 154 24.27 1.09 13.78
C THR A 154 23.07 1.40 12.90
N THR A 155 22.17 2.28 13.36
CA THR A 155 21.04 2.77 12.54
C THR A 155 20.82 4.26 12.81
N ASP A 156 20.67 5.04 11.74
CA ASP A 156 20.46 6.49 11.82
C ASP A 156 19.03 6.86 12.29
N GLY A 157 18.87 8.11 12.75
CA GLY A 157 17.57 8.69 13.13
C GLY A 157 17.16 8.49 14.60
N TRP A 158 15.97 8.97 14.95
CA TRP A 158 15.45 8.99 16.33
C TRP A 158 15.08 7.61 16.91
N SER A 159 15.17 7.47 18.23
CA SER A 159 14.94 6.22 18.95
C SER A 159 13.47 5.95 19.27
N PHE A 160 12.74 6.93 19.78
CA PHE A 160 11.35 6.79 20.23
C PHE A 160 10.33 7.14 19.14
N PRO A 161 9.30 6.33 18.87
CA PRO A 161 9.09 4.95 19.33
C PRO A 161 9.78 3.93 18.42
N SER A 162 10.00 2.70 18.92
CA SER A 162 10.62 1.63 18.14
C SER A 162 9.74 1.18 16.96
N GLY A 163 10.27 1.33 15.74
CA GLY A 163 9.57 0.95 14.51
C GLY A 163 9.40 -0.56 14.33
N HIS A 164 10.40 -1.36 14.73
CA HIS A 164 10.30 -2.83 14.69
C HIS A 164 9.24 -3.32 15.67
N ALA A 165 9.20 -2.78 16.89
CA ALA A 165 8.19 -3.14 17.89
C ALA A 165 6.77 -2.78 17.43
N MET A 166 6.58 -1.57 16.90
CA MET A 166 5.27 -1.12 16.41
C MET A 166 4.82 -1.93 15.18
N SER A 167 5.65 -2.00 14.14
CA SER A 167 5.26 -2.62 12.87
C SER A 167 5.06 -4.13 12.99
N SER A 168 5.87 -4.83 13.79
CA SER A 168 5.69 -6.27 14.04
C SER A 168 4.36 -6.54 14.75
N LEU A 169 4.02 -5.76 15.80
CA LEU A 169 2.73 -5.89 16.49
C LEU A 169 1.55 -5.68 15.54
N VAL A 170 1.60 -4.63 14.71
CA VAL A 170 0.54 -4.33 13.73
C VAL A 170 0.44 -5.44 12.68
N CYS A 171 1.56 -5.91 12.14
CA CYS A 171 1.60 -6.95 11.11
C CYS A 171 1.10 -8.31 11.62
N TYR A 172 1.70 -8.84 12.69
CA TYR A 172 1.29 -10.13 13.24
C TYR A 172 -0.13 -10.07 13.83
N GLY A 173 -0.50 -8.93 14.43
CA GLY A 173 -1.85 -8.70 14.92
C GLY A 173 -2.90 -8.72 13.81
N VAL A 174 -2.68 -8.00 12.70
CA VAL A 174 -3.65 -7.98 11.59
C VAL A 174 -3.75 -9.34 10.89
N VAL A 175 -2.64 -10.05 10.73
CA VAL A 175 -2.65 -11.42 10.20
C VAL A 175 -3.46 -12.34 11.11
N LEU A 176 -3.26 -12.25 12.42
CA LEU A 176 -4.02 -13.06 13.37
C LEU A 176 -5.54 -12.76 13.30
N LEU A 177 -5.91 -11.48 13.27
CA LEU A 177 -7.31 -11.05 13.19
C LEU A 177 -8.01 -11.46 11.89
N VAL A 178 -7.27 -11.55 10.78
CA VAL A 178 -7.85 -11.88 9.47
C VAL A 178 -7.93 -13.39 9.24
N PHE A 179 -6.92 -14.16 9.63
CA PHE A 179 -6.77 -15.56 9.21
C PHE A 179 -7.24 -16.59 10.23
N THR A 180 -7.24 -16.26 11.53
CA THR A 180 -7.64 -17.19 12.60
C THR A 180 -9.13 -17.23 12.99
N PRO A 181 -10.05 -16.35 12.54
CA PRO A 181 -11.45 -16.41 12.97
C PRO A 181 -12.16 -17.75 12.73
N THR A 182 -11.75 -18.51 11.70
CA THR A 182 -12.34 -19.80 11.34
C THR A 182 -11.60 -21.00 11.94
N TRP A 183 -10.53 -20.77 12.69
CA TRP A 183 -9.73 -21.84 13.28
C TRP A 183 -10.38 -22.40 14.55
N GLN A 184 -10.07 -23.66 14.86
CA GLN A 184 -10.45 -24.26 16.14
C GLN A 184 -9.84 -23.49 17.31
N ALA A 185 -10.52 -23.47 18.46
CA ALA A 185 -10.12 -22.65 19.61
C ALA A 185 -8.69 -22.94 20.10
N GLY A 186 -8.26 -24.21 20.10
CA GLY A 186 -6.90 -24.60 20.46
C GLY A 186 -5.84 -24.03 19.51
N ALA A 187 -6.03 -24.22 18.20
CA ALA A 187 -5.12 -23.69 17.17
C ALA A 187 -5.06 -22.16 17.19
N ARG A 188 -6.19 -21.48 17.39
CA ARG A 188 -6.24 -20.02 17.53
C ARG A 188 -5.46 -19.53 18.75
N ARG A 189 -5.59 -20.21 19.90
CA ARG A 189 -4.80 -19.88 21.10
C ARG A 189 -3.31 -20.08 20.84
N ALA A 190 -2.91 -21.20 20.24
CA ALA A 190 -1.51 -21.47 19.90
C ALA A 190 -0.92 -20.40 18.96
N ALA A 191 -1.65 -20.03 17.90
CA ALA A 191 -1.25 -18.95 17.00
C ALA A 191 -1.12 -17.60 17.71
N THR A 192 -2.02 -17.32 18.66
CA THR A 192 -1.96 -16.09 19.47
C THR A 192 -0.74 -16.07 20.38
N VAL A 193 -0.47 -17.16 21.08
CA VAL A 193 0.72 -17.29 21.94
C VAL A 193 1.99 -17.15 21.11
N PHE A 194 2.05 -17.78 19.94
CA PHE A 194 3.19 -17.66 19.03
C PHE A 194 3.39 -16.22 18.54
N ALA A 195 2.32 -15.56 18.09
CA ALA A 195 2.39 -14.18 17.60
C ALA A 195 2.77 -13.19 18.72
N VAL A 196 2.27 -13.37 19.94
CA VAL A 196 2.67 -12.55 21.09
C VAL A 196 4.14 -12.83 21.43
N GLY A 197 4.56 -14.08 21.45
CA GLY A 197 5.94 -14.48 21.70
C GLY A 197 6.92 -13.87 20.71
N ILE A 198 6.59 -13.87 19.41
CA ILE A 198 7.47 -13.30 18.38
C ILE A 198 7.56 -11.78 18.50
N VAL A 199 6.46 -11.08 18.81
CA VAL A 199 6.45 -9.62 19.02
C VAL A 199 7.28 -9.23 20.23
N ILE A 200 7.19 -10.00 21.33
CA ILE A 200 8.01 -9.80 22.52
C ILE A 200 9.49 -10.04 22.19
N ALA A 201 9.81 -11.15 21.51
CA ALA A 201 11.18 -11.49 21.12
C ALA A 201 11.81 -10.41 20.23
N ILE A 202 11.05 -9.87 19.25
CA ILE A 202 11.48 -8.75 18.41
C ILE A 202 11.71 -7.49 19.25
N GLY A 203 10.84 -7.17 20.21
CA GLY A 203 11.03 -6.01 21.09
C GLY A 203 12.30 -6.13 21.94
N VAL A 204 12.49 -7.28 22.58
CA VAL A 204 13.67 -7.56 23.41
C VAL A 204 14.95 -7.54 22.57
N SER A 205 14.92 -8.07 21.33
CA SER A 205 16.11 -8.05 20.48
C SER A 205 16.56 -6.63 20.14
N ARG A 206 15.65 -5.66 20.03
CA ARG A 206 16.03 -4.24 19.83
C ARG A 206 16.76 -3.63 21.04
N ILE A 207 16.38 -4.02 22.25
CA ILE A 207 17.05 -3.55 23.46
C ILE A 207 18.42 -4.22 23.57
N ALA A 208 18.48 -5.53 23.33
CA ALA A 208 19.70 -6.32 23.40
C ALA A 208 20.75 -5.97 22.33
N LEU A 209 20.34 -5.43 21.18
CA LEU A 209 21.24 -4.88 20.16
C LEU A 209 21.71 -3.45 20.47
N GLY A 210 21.23 -2.84 21.55
CA GLY A 210 21.63 -1.48 21.95
C GLY A 210 21.05 -0.35 21.11
N VAL A 211 20.07 -0.63 20.24
CA VAL A 211 19.56 0.38 19.29
C VAL A 211 18.31 1.13 19.78
N HIS A 212 17.67 0.65 20.85
CA HIS A 212 16.47 1.20 21.46
C HIS A 212 16.44 0.98 22.97
N TYR A 213 15.81 1.89 23.70
CA TYR A 213 15.50 1.74 25.11
C TYR A 213 14.24 0.89 25.34
N LEU A 214 14.05 0.39 26.56
CA LEU A 214 12.83 -0.35 26.95
C LEU A 214 11.57 0.49 26.70
N THR A 215 11.58 1.76 27.08
CA THR A 215 10.45 2.66 26.84
C THR A 215 10.18 2.93 25.35
N ASP A 216 11.17 2.84 24.46
CA ASP A 216 10.94 2.95 23.01
C ASP A 216 10.12 1.77 22.49
N VAL A 217 10.40 0.56 23.00
CA VAL A 217 9.69 -0.67 22.67
C VAL A 217 8.26 -0.62 23.22
N LEU A 218 8.10 -0.22 24.49
CA LEU A 218 6.78 -0.04 25.10
C LEU A 218 5.96 1.02 24.35
N GLY A 219 6.56 2.15 23.98
CA GLY A 219 5.92 3.18 23.17
C GLY A 219 5.50 2.67 21.81
N GLY A 220 6.34 1.88 21.15
CA GLY A 220 6.02 1.20 19.89
C GLY A 220 4.83 0.24 20.01
N TRP A 221 4.79 -0.57 21.07
CA TRP A 221 3.67 -1.49 21.31
C TRP A 221 2.36 -0.78 21.66
N LEU A 222 2.41 0.27 22.49
CA LEU A 222 1.23 1.06 22.82
C LEU A 222 0.65 1.74 21.57
N LEU A 223 1.50 2.42 20.78
CA LEU A 223 1.09 3.08 19.54
C LEU A 223 0.57 2.09 18.50
N GLY A 224 1.26 0.95 18.33
CA GLY A 224 0.85 -0.12 17.43
C GLY A 224 -0.50 -0.74 17.82
N THR A 225 -0.71 -0.98 19.11
CA THR A 225 -1.98 -1.53 19.63
C THR A 225 -3.10 -0.52 19.45
N LEU A 226 -2.87 0.76 19.78
CA LEU A 226 -3.83 1.83 19.58
C LEU A 226 -4.27 1.89 18.11
N TRP A 227 -3.31 1.92 17.19
CA TRP A 227 -3.59 1.96 15.76
C TRP A 227 -4.35 0.73 15.28
N LEU A 228 -3.93 -0.48 15.70
CA LEU A 228 -4.60 -1.72 15.33
C LEU A 228 -6.05 -1.74 15.82
N VAL A 229 -6.32 -1.30 17.06
CA VAL A 229 -7.68 -1.21 17.60
C VAL A 229 -8.52 -0.20 16.81
N LEU A 230 -7.99 1.00 16.57
CA LEU A 230 -8.70 2.03 15.80
C LEU A 230 -9.02 1.57 14.37
N ALA A 231 -8.05 0.97 13.68
CA ALA A 231 -8.24 0.41 12.35
C ALA A 231 -9.30 -0.70 12.34
N THR A 232 -9.30 -1.56 13.37
CA THR A 232 -10.27 -2.66 13.52
C THR A 232 -11.69 -2.13 13.77
N VAL A 233 -11.84 -1.14 14.65
CA VAL A 233 -13.13 -0.49 14.93
C VAL A 233 -13.65 0.23 13.68
N ALA A 234 -12.79 0.97 12.97
CA ALA A 234 -13.14 1.63 11.72
C ALA A 234 -13.58 0.63 10.65
N PHE A 235 -12.87 -0.49 10.50
CA PHE A 235 -13.24 -1.55 9.57
C PHE A 235 -14.59 -2.19 9.91
N HIS A 236 -14.86 -2.46 11.19
CA HIS A 236 -16.14 -3.01 11.62
C HIS A 236 -17.31 -2.07 11.35
N ARG A 237 -17.13 -0.75 11.54
CA ARG A 237 -18.14 0.26 11.20
C ARG A 237 -18.37 0.31 9.69
N TRP A 238 -17.30 0.43 8.90
CA TRP A 238 -17.38 0.44 7.43
C TRP A 238 -18.09 -0.81 6.86
N ARG A 239 -17.84 -1.99 7.44
CA ARG A 239 -18.49 -3.24 7.01
C ARG A 239 -19.99 -3.27 7.31
N ARG A 240 -20.45 -2.56 8.34
CA ARG A 240 -21.87 -2.52 8.74
C ARG A 240 -22.68 -1.58 7.88
N ASP A 241 -22.17 -0.38 7.63
CA ASP A 241 -22.83 0.60 6.77
C ASP A 241 -23.03 0.01 5.36
N ALA A 242 -22.03 -0.71 4.85
CA ALA A 242 -22.10 -1.40 3.56
C ALA A 242 -23.07 -2.61 3.50
N ARG A 243 -23.65 -3.07 4.63
CA ARG A 243 -24.69 -4.11 4.64
C ARG A 243 -26.10 -3.52 4.61
N ILE A 244 -26.29 -2.30 5.14
CA ILE A 244 -27.59 -1.64 5.22
C ILE A 244 -28.05 -1.15 3.82
N ASP A 245 -27.11 -0.85 2.92
CA ASP A 245 -27.43 -0.41 1.54
C ASP A 245 -27.74 -1.55 0.55
N SER A 246 -27.63 -2.83 0.97
CA SER A 246 -27.72 -3.99 0.06
C SER A 246 -29.02 -4.81 0.15
N THR A 247 -30.01 -4.37 0.92
CA THR A 247 -31.34 -4.99 0.96
C THR A 247 -32.41 -3.96 0.59
N GLY A 248 -32.36 -3.47 -0.66
CA GLY A 248 -33.59 -3.07 -1.35
C GLY A 248 -34.29 -4.31 -1.89
N PRO A 249 -35.60 -4.25 -2.22
CA PRO A 249 -36.30 -5.37 -2.86
C PRO A 249 -35.48 -5.88 -4.05
N LEU A 250 -35.34 -7.20 -4.16
CA LEU A 250 -34.62 -7.82 -5.26
C LEU A 250 -35.25 -7.33 -6.58
N PRO A 251 -34.47 -6.88 -7.58
CA PRO A 251 -34.99 -6.65 -8.92
C PRO A 251 -35.31 -8.02 -9.54
N GLY A 252 -36.54 -8.47 -9.32
CA GLY A 252 -36.98 -9.82 -9.67
C GLY A 252 -38.38 -10.17 -9.17
N ASP A 253 -38.94 -9.45 -8.21
CA ASP A 253 -40.36 -9.59 -7.84
C ASP A 253 -41.24 -8.83 -8.83
N VAL A 254 -41.33 -9.35 -10.05
CA VAL A 254 -42.34 -8.97 -11.03
C VAL A 254 -43.55 -9.87 -10.81
N ALA A 255 -44.75 -9.30 -10.77
CA ALA A 255 -45.98 -10.08 -10.61
C ALA A 255 -46.14 -11.08 -11.78
N PRO A 256 -46.74 -12.27 -11.56
CA PRO A 256 -46.87 -13.34 -12.57
C PRO A 256 -47.56 -12.93 -13.88
N ALA A 257 -48.18 -11.75 -13.92
CA ALA A 257 -48.91 -11.24 -15.08
C ALA A 257 -48.04 -10.62 -16.18
N GLU A 258 -46.73 -10.41 -15.95
CA GLU A 258 -45.82 -9.79 -16.93
C GLU A 258 -44.79 -10.78 -17.52
N GLU A 259 -44.90 -12.07 -17.19
CA GLU A 259 -43.98 -13.13 -17.67
C GLU A 259 -44.19 -13.45 -19.16
N ASP A 260 -45.42 -13.25 -19.67
CA ASP A 260 -45.81 -13.51 -21.07
C ASP A 260 -45.35 -12.42 -22.07
N ASP A 261 -44.81 -11.29 -21.60
CA ASP A 261 -44.37 -10.17 -22.45
C ASP A 261 -42.84 -10.17 -22.72
N LEU A 262 -42.14 -11.23 -22.30
CA LEU A 262 -40.70 -11.38 -22.50
C LEU A 262 -40.39 -11.81 -23.94
N ARG A 263 -40.03 -10.86 -24.79
CA ARG A 263 -39.46 -11.15 -26.11
C ARG A 263 -37.98 -11.56 -25.97
N PRO A 264 -37.56 -12.72 -26.53
CA PRO A 264 -36.16 -13.09 -26.53
C PRO A 264 -35.34 -12.06 -27.31
N VAL A 265 -34.35 -11.47 -26.63
CA VAL A 265 -33.36 -10.58 -27.27
C VAL A 265 -32.61 -11.41 -28.32
N PRO A 266 -32.48 -10.95 -29.58
CA PRO A 266 -31.67 -11.65 -30.56
C PRO A 266 -30.26 -11.78 -30.01
N VAL A 267 -29.74 -13.01 -29.96
CA VAL A 267 -28.34 -13.26 -29.61
C VAL A 267 -27.50 -12.57 -30.68
N GLN A 268 -27.08 -11.33 -30.43
CA GLN A 268 -25.97 -10.74 -31.14
C GLN A 268 -24.80 -11.67 -30.86
N HIS A 269 -24.38 -12.45 -31.87
CA HIS A 269 -23.18 -13.25 -31.76
C HIS A 269 -22.08 -12.35 -31.21
N PRO A 270 -21.57 -12.62 -29.99
CA PRO A 270 -20.43 -11.87 -29.51
C PRO A 270 -19.30 -12.09 -30.53
N PRO A 271 -18.56 -11.05 -30.92
CA PRO A 271 -17.39 -11.23 -31.76
C PRO A 271 -16.52 -12.29 -31.10
N THR A 272 -16.09 -13.27 -31.92
CA THR A 272 -15.23 -14.40 -31.56
C THR A 272 -14.33 -14.05 -30.38
N LEU A 273 -14.50 -14.74 -29.25
CA LEU A 273 -13.71 -14.55 -28.04
C LEU A 273 -12.21 -14.43 -28.41
N PRO A 274 -11.54 -13.29 -28.18
CA PRO A 274 -10.09 -13.23 -28.37
C PRO A 274 -9.45 -14.25 -27.42
N HIS A 275 -8.70 -15.18 -27.99
CA HIS A 275 -8.02 -16.24 -27.25
C HIS A 275 -7.25 -15.62 -26.05
N PRO A 276 -7.35 -16.17 -24.82
CA PRO A 276 -6.72 -15.57 -23.62
C PRO A 276 -5.22 -15.29 -23.76
N TRP A 277 -4.54 -15.98 -24.67
CA TRP A 277 -3.11 -15.82 -24.95
C TRP A 277 -2.78 -14.64 -25.87
N ARG A 278 -3.75 -14.04 -26.57
CA ARG A 278 -3.49 -12.94 -27.50
C ARG A 278 -2.94 -11.71 -26.78
N GLY A 279 -3.53 -11.32 -25.66
CA GLY A 279 -3.05 -10.19 -24.86
C GLY A 279 -1.66 -10.45 -24.25
N ILE A 280 -1.38 -11.70 -23.88
CA ILE A 280 -0.05 -12.11 -23.39
C ILE A 280 0.99 -12.02 -24.52
N GLY A 281 0.64 -12.48 -25.73
CA GLY A 281 1.49 -12.35 -26.92
C GLY A 281 1.76 -10.90 -27.30
N GLU A 282 0.74 -10.04 -27.27
CA GLU A 282 0.88 -8.60 -27.55
C GLU A 282 1.80 -7.91 -26.53
N LEU A 283 1.66 -8.23 -25.23
CA LEU A 283 2.55 -7.72 -24.18
C LEU A 283 3.98 -8.23 -24.33
N ALA A 284 4.17 -9.52 -24.67
CA ALA A 284 5.49 -10.10 -24.87
C ALA A 284 6.22 -9.49 -26.07
N VAL A 285 5.53 -9.33 -27.21
CA VAL A 285 6.09 -8.69 -28.40
C VAL A 285 6.43 -7.23 -28.10
N ALA A 286 5.53 -6.49 -27.45
CA ALA A 286 5.78 -5.12 -27.02
C ALA A 286 7.01 -5.02 -26.11
N TRP A 287 7.13 -5.94 -25.15
CA TRP A 287 8.27 -6.00 -24.24
C TRP A 287 9.58 -6.22 -25.01
N VAL A 288 9.64 -7.19 -25.91
CA VAL A 288 10.84 -7.48 -26.72
C VAL A 288 11.24 -6.28 -27.59
N LEU A 289 10.27 -5.66 -28.26
CA LEU A 289 10.52 -4.48 -29.10
C LEU A 289 11.00 -3.28 -28.28
N LEU A 290 10.43 -3.07 -27.09
CA LEU A 290 10.85 -2.00 -26.19
C LEU A 290 12.25 -2.23 -25.63
N VAL A 291 12.58 -3.45 -25.19
CA VAL A 291 13.96 -3.79 -24.79
C VAL A 291 14.91 -3.55 -25.94
N GLY A 292 14.61 -4.06 -27.14
CA GLY A 292 15.46 -3.88 -28.31
C GLY A 292 15.66 -2.41 -28.68
N GLY A 293 14.60 -1.61 -28.69
CA GLY A 293 14.66 -0.18 -28.96
C GLY A 293 15.44 0.60 -27.89
N LEU A 294 15.17 0.35 -26.61
CA LEU A 294 15.88 0.99 -25.51
C LEU A 294 17.35 0.58 -25.44
N VAL A 295 17.67 -0.69 -25.71
CA VAL A 295 19.06 -1.16 -25.82
C VAL A 295 19.74 -0.51 -27.03
N GLY A 296 19.07 -0.38 -28.17
CA GLY A 296 19.59 0.31 -29.35
C GLY A 296 19.91 1.78 -29.05
N ILE A 297 18.97 2.50 -28.42
CA ILE A 297 19.17 3.90 -27.99
C ILE A 297 20.28 3.98 -26.95
N GLY A 298 20.25 3.14 -25.91
CA GLY A 298 21.23 3.14 -24.84
C GLY A 298 22.64 2.83 -25.33
N LYS A 299 22.79 1.85 -26.23
CA LYS A 299 24.06 1.56 -26.90
C LYS A 299 24.50 2.69 -27.80
N LEU A 300 23.60 3.30 -28.57
CA LEU A 300 23.93 4.48 -29.38
C LEU A 300 24.49 5.59 -28.49
N VAL A 301 23.78 5.96 -27.43
CA VAL A 301 24.21 6.99 -26.47
C VAL A 301 25.53 6.59 -25.78
N ARG A 302 25.74 5.30 -25.47
CA ARG A 302 27.01 4.78 -24.92
C ARG A 302 28.16 4.75 -25.95
N THR A 303 27.90 4.49 -27.22
CA THR A 303 28.96 4.42 -28.26
C THR A 303 29.39 5.79 -28.76
N LEU A 304 28.53 6.80 -28.62
CA LEU A 304 28.83 8.19 -28.97
C LEU A 304 29.65 8.92 -27.87
N ASP A 305 30.31 8.15 -26.99
CA ASP A 305 31.18 8.59 -25.88
C ASP A 305 32.50 9.24 -26.34
N THR A 306 32.66 9.49 -27.65
CA THR A 306 33.77 10.23 -28.23
C THR A 306 33.24 11.45 -29.00
N ASP A 307 33.41 12.65 -28.43
CA ASP A 307 33.28 13.98 -29.06
C ASP A 307 31.97 14.35 -29.78
N THR A 308 30.81 13.91 -29.27
CA THR A 308 29.50 14.30 -29.84
C THR A 308 28.78 15.41 -29.07
N ALA A 309 28.00 16.23 -29.78
CA ALA A 309 27.21 17.33 -29.21
C ALA A 309 26.20 16.89 -28.14
N VAL A 310 25.72 15.64 -28.23
CA VAL A 310 24.77 15.03 -27.27
C VAL A 310 25.45 14.76 -25.93
N LEU A 311 26.66 14.20 -25.94
CA LEU A 311 27.45 13.97 -24.72
C LEU A 311 27.79 15.28 -24.01
N GLY A 312 28.20 16.29 -24.79
CA GLY A 312 28.46 17.63 -24.27
C GLY A 312 27.21 18.25 -23.64
N TRP A 313 26.01 17.96 -24.14
CA TRP A 313 24.77 18.40 -23.51
C TRP A 313 24.50 17.69 -22.18
N ASP A 314 24.58 16.35 -22.15
CA ASP A 314 24.38 15.57 -20.92
C ASP A 314 25.31 16.04 -19.79
N HIS A 315 26.60 16.17 -20.08
CA HIS A 315 27.59 16.61 -19.10
C HIS A 315 27.40 18.07 -18.69
N ARG A 316 27.15 19.00 -19.62
CA ARG A 316 26.95 20.42 -19.29
C ARG A 316 25.74 20.63 -18.39
N VAL A 317 24.64 19.92 -18.64
CA VAL A 317 23.43 20.05 -17.82
C VAL A 317 23.69 19.55 -16.40
N VAL A 318 24.29 18.37 -16.24
CA VAL A 318 24.56 17.81 -14.91
C VAL A 318 25.63 18.60 -14.16
N ALA A 319 26.69 19.05 -14.85
CA ALA A 319 27.74 19.88 -14.25
C ALA A 319 27.19 21.24 -13.78
N MET A 320 26.38 21.91 -14.61
CA MET A 320 25.73 23.17 -14.23
C MET A 320 24.85 23.00 -12.99
N LEU A 321 24.06 21.92 -12.92
CA LEU A 321 23.23 21.62 -11.75
C LEU A 321 24.07 21.32 -10.51
N ALA A 322 25.22 20.64 -10.67
CA ALA A 322 26.13 20.33 -9.57
C ALA A 322 26.83 21.59 -9.02
N GLU A 323 27.18 22.54 -9.88
CA GLU A 323 27.78 23.82 -9.50
C GLU A 323 26.78 24.73 -8.76
N HIS A 324 25.50 24.70 -9.13
CA HIS A 324 24.46 25.56 -8.53
C HIS A 324 23.75 24.91 -7.33
N ARG A 325 24.37 23.92 -6.68
CA ARG A 325 23.76 23.25 -5.53
C ARG A 325 23.73 24.15 -4.30
N ASN A 326 22.63 24.10 -3.55
CA ASN A 326 22.47 24.80 -2.27
C ASN A 326 21.62 23.96 -1.31
N SER A 327 21.72 24.24 -0.01
CA SER A 327 21.07 23.46 1.05
C SER A 327 19.54 23.45 0.92
N THR A 328 18.93 24.59 0.60
CA THR A 328 17.47 24.72 0.47
C THR A 328 16.93 23.83 -0.66
N LEU A 329 17.49 23.94 -1.86
CA LEU A 329 17.04 23.19 -3.03
C LEU A 329 17.38 21.70 -2.89
N THR A 330 18.47 21.36 -2.20
CA THR A 330 18.81 19.99 -1.82
C THR A 330 17.77 19.39 -0.90
N SER A 331 17.35 20.10 0.15
CA SER A 331 16.31 19.60 1.08
C SER A 331 14.96 19.45 0.38
N ILE A 332 14.55 20.43 -0.44
CA ILE A 332 13.27 20.38 -1.18
C ILE A 332 13.25 19.20 -2.16
N LEU A 333 14.28 19.08 -3.00
CA LEU A 333 14.34 17.98 -3.95
C LEU A 333 14.55 16.63 -3.24
N GLY A 334 15.26 16.59 -2.12
CA GLY A 334 15.46 15.40 -1.30
C GLY A 334 14.15 14.69 -0.93
N VAL A 335 13.10 15.44 -0.59
CA VAL A 335 11.75 14.89 -0.33
C VAL A 335 11.23 14.10 -1.54
N PHE A 336 11.38 14.63 -2.74
CA PHE A 336 10.97 13.94 -3.97
C PHE A 336 11.88 12.75 -4.30
N GLY A 337 13.15 12.80 -3.86
CA GLY A 337 14.06 11.67 -3.91
C GLY A 337 13.52 10.47 -3.11
N GLU A 338 13.02 10.71 -1.91
CA GLU A 338 12.39 9.70 -1.05
C GLU A 338 11.06 9.20 -1.61
N ILE A 339 10.21 10.10 -2.13
CA ILE A 339 8.93 9.73 -2.76
C ILE A 339 9.14 8.84 -4.00
N GLY A 340 10.22 9.05 -4.74
CA GLY A 340 10.61 8.25 -5.89
C GLY A 340 11.36 6.96 -5.55
N ASN A 341 11.64 6.69 -4.27
CA ASN A 341 12.33 5.47 -3.84
C ASN A 341 11.41 4.23 -4.02
N THR A 342 12.01 3.07 -4.26
CA THR A 342 11.32 1.79 -4.47
C THR A 342 10.29 1.49 -3.38
N PHE A 343 10.63 1.71 -2.11
CA PHE A 343 9.70 1.49 -0.98
C PHE A 343 8.48 2.42 -1.04
N ALA A 344 8.69 3.71 -1.35
CA ALA A 344 7.61 4.68 -1.48
C ALA A 344 6.71 4.35 -2.67
N ILE A 345 7.28 4.00 -3.82
CA ILE A 345 6.54 3.59 -5.02
C ILE A 345 5.67 2.37 -4.75
N ILE A 346 6.21 1.31 -4.13
CA ILE A 346 5.44 0.10 -3.79
C ILE A 346 4.29 0.45 -2.83
N THR A 347 4.57 1.27 -1.80
CA THR A 347 3.57 1.68 -0.82
C THR A 347 2.42 2.45 -1.48
N VAL A 348 2.74 3.45 -2.31
CA VAL A 348 1.74 4.24 -3.03
C VAL A 348 0.97 3.36 -4.03
N ALA A 349 1.64 2.46 -4.76
CA ALA A 349 0.98 1.53 -5.67
C ALA A 349 -0.05 0.65 -4.97
N LEU A 350 0.27 0.12 -3.78
CA LEU A 350 -0.66 -0.67 -2.97
C LEU A 350 -1.86 0.16 -2.49
N ILE A 351 -1.62 1.40 -2.05
CA ILE A 351 -2.69 2.33 -1.64
C ILE A 351 -3.62 2.63 -2.82
N VAL A 352 -3.06 3.01 -3.98
CA VAL A 352 -3.84 3.30 -5.19
C VAL A 352 -4.61 2.06 -5.64
N ALA A 353 -4.00 0.87 -5.61
CA ALA A 353 -4.67 -0.38 -5.96
C ALA A 353 -5.86 -0.67 -5.03
N ALA A 354 -5.67 -0.51 -3.72
CA ALA A 354 -6.74 -0.67 -2.73
C ALA A 354 -7.90 0.32 -2.94
N LEU A 355 -7.58 1.60 -3.17
CA LEU A 355 -8.57 2.65 -3.48
C LEU A 355 -9.31 2.37 -4.79
N ALA A 356 -8.59 1.94 -5.83
CA ALA A 356 -9.18 1.64 -7.14
C ALA A 356 -10.18 0.47 -7.04
N VAL A 357 -9.89 -0.58 -6.28
CA VAL A 357 -10.87 -1.67 -6.03
C VAL A 357 -12.03 -1.18 -5.18
N GLY A 358 -11.76 -0.38 -4.14
CA GLY A 358 -12.80 0.14 -3.25
C GLY A 358 -13.81 1.05 -3.97
N ILE A 359 -13.32 1.93 -4.84
CA ILE A 359 -14.13 2.93 -5.56
C ILE A 359 -14.70 2.34 -6.85
N ALA A 360 -13.87 1.73 -7.70
CA ALA A 360 -14.29 1.26 -9.02
C ALA A 360 -14.93 -0.14 -8.97
N ARG A 361 -14.93 -0.81 -7.80
CA ARG A 361 -15.46 -2.17 -7.58
C ARG A 361 -15.01 -3.20 -8.63
N SER A 362 -13.85 -2.96 -9.22
CA SER A 362 -13.32 -3.74 -10.34
C SER A 362 -11.84 -4.01 -10.15
N TRP A 363 -11.41 -5.16 -10.66
CA TRP A 363 -10.03 -5.65 -10.55
C TRP A 363 -9.12 -5.14 -11.68
N ARG A 364 -9.72 -4.63 -12.76
CA ARG A 364 -9.00 -4.24 -13.96
C ARG A 364 -8.02 -3.07 -13.74
N PRO A 365 -8.34 -2.03 -12.94
CA PRO A 365 -7.37 -0.98 -12.59
C PRO A 365 -6.14 -1.52 -11.84
N VAL A 366 -6.33 -2.50 -10.94
CA VAL A 366 -5.22 -3.13 -10.20
C VAL A 366 -4.38 -4.00 -11.13
N LEU A 367 -5.03 -4.80 -11.98
CA LEU A 367 -4.34 -5.61 -12.97
C LEU A 367 -3.51 -4.72 -13.92
N PHE A 368 -4.06 -3.57 -14.32
CA PHE A 368 -3.35 -2.57 -15.12
C PHE A 368 -2.12 -2.03 -14.40
N LEU A 369 -2.27 -1.49 -13.18
CA LEU A 369 -1.13 -0.93 -12.44
C LEU A 369 -0.07 -1.99 -12.12
N GLY A 370 -0.50 -3.21 -11.73
CA GLY A 370 0.39 -4.32 -11.42
C GLY A 370 1.19 -4.77 -12.64
N MET A 371 0.56 -4.94 -13.81
CA MET A 371 1.28 -5.31 -15.03
C MET A 371 2.12 -4.17 -15.60
N ALA A 372 1.68 -2.92 -15.43
CA ALA A 372 2.47 -1.76 -15.82
C ALA A 372 3.78 -1.69 -15.01
N LEU A 373 3.71 -1.81 -13.67
CA LEU A 373 4.89 -1.81 -12.80
C LEU A 373 5.77 -3.05 -12.98
N LEU A 374 5.18 -4.23 -13.15
CA LEU A 374 5.94 -5.47 -13.38
C LEU A 374 6.69 -5.43 -14.72
N GLY A 375 6.05 -4.94 -15.77
CA GLY A 375 6.72 -4.76 -17.04
C GLY A 375 7.76 -3.64 -17.01
N GLU A 376 7.50 -2.55 -16.28
CA GLU A 376 8.48 -1.48 -16.08
C GLU A 376 9.76 -2.01 -15.43
N ILE A 377 9.67 -2.71 -14.29
CA ILE A 377 10.86 -3.20 -13.59
C ILE A 377 11.65 -4.21 -14.43
N THR A 378 10.97 -5.08 -15.18
CA THR A 378 11.63 -6.07 -16.05
C THR A 378 12.27 -5.42 -17.28
N LEU A 379 11.61 -4.45 -17.91
CA LEU A 379 12.17 -3.65 -19.01
C LEU A 379 13.42 -2.88 -18.53
N PHE A 380 13.29 -2.18 -17.39
CA PHE A 380 14.37 -1.42 -16.79
C PHE A 380 15.58 -2.29 -16.48
N LEU A 381 15.41 -3.37 -15.69
CA LEU A 381 16.53 -4.23 -15.28
C LEU A 381 17.22 -4.88 -16.47
N THR A 382 16.45 -5.33 -17.46
CA THR A 382 17.00 -5.97 -18.67
C THR A 382 17.79 -4.96 -19.50
N THR A 383 17.21 -3.78 -19.78
CA THR A 383 17.92 -2.75 -20.54
C THR A 383 19.16 -2.26 -19.79
N ALA A 384 19.06 -2.00 -18.48
CA ALA A 384 20.18 -1.54 -17.67
C ALA A 384 21.34 -2.55 -17.66
N ALA A 385 21.04 -3.84 -17.52
CA ALA A 385 22.04 -4.91 -17.54
C ALA A 385 22.76 -5.05 -18.89
N ILE A 386 22.07 -4.76 -20.01
CA ILE A 386 22.65 -4.89 -21.36
C ILE A 386 23.39 -3.62 -21.80
N VAL A 387 22.84 -2.45 -21.49
CA VAL A 387 23.40 -1.16 -21.90
C VAL A 387 24.62 -0.81 -21.06
N ASP A 388 24.58 -1.08 -19.75
CA ASP A 388 25.72 -0.92 -18.83
C ASP A 388 26.42 0.44 -18.99
N ARG A 389 25.63 1.51 -18.95
CA ARG A 389 26.09 2.89 -19.08
C ARG A 389 26.58 3.45 -17.74
N ASP A 390 27.72 4.13 -17.79
CA ASP A 390 28.32 4.82 -16.65
C ASP A 390 27.48 6.01 -16.16
N ARG A 391 27.47 6.20 -14.84
CA ARG A 391 26.83 7.34 -14.19
C ARG A 391 27.60 8.65 -14.45
N PRO A 392 26.96 9.83 -14.30
CA PRO A 392 27.62 11.11 -14.48
C PRO A 392 28.84 11.29 -13.55
N ARG A 393 29.96 11.80 -14.07
CA ARG A 393 31.21 12.01 -13.31
C ARG A 393 31.18 13.31 -12.48
N VAL A 394 30.20 13.44 -11.60
CA VAL A 394 30.08 14.55 -10.64
C VAL A 394 29.94 14.01 -9.23
N ALA A 395 30.25 14.82 -8.21
CA ALA A 395 29.98 14.44 -6.82
C ALA A 395 28.50 14.09 -6.65
N HIS A 396 28.19 12.87 -6.22
CA HIS A 396 26.82 12.42 -6.00
C HIS A 396 26.34 12.87 -4.61
N LEU A 397 25.10 13.35 -4.52
CA LEU A 397 24.49 13.69 -3.22
C LEU A 397 24.14 12.45 -2.39
N ASN A 398 23.95 11.30 -3.05
CA ASN A 398 23.66 10.02 -2.42
C ASN A 398 24.79 9.04 -2.75
N PRO A 399 25.61 8.61 -1.77
CA PRO A 399 26.69 7.65 -2.00
C PRO A 399 26.17 6.21 -2.26
N ASP A 400 24.97 5.88 -1.78
CA ASP A 400 24.39 4.52 -1.86
C ASP A 400 23.55 4.29 -3.13
N LEU A 401 24.05 4.73 -4.28
CA LEU A 401 23.37 4.43 -5.54
C LEU A 401 23.48 2.92 -5.84
N PRO A 402 22.39 2.24 -6.22
CA PRO A 402 22.45 0.83 -6.59
C PRO A 402 23.50 0.57 -7.68
N PRO A 403 24.18 -0.59 -7.68
CA PRO A 403 25.23 -0.93 -8.64
C PRO A 403 24.70 -1.21 -10.06
N THR A 404 23.53 -0.66 -10.41
CA THR A 404 22.93 -0.75 -11.74
C THR A 404 23.41 0.39 -12.62
N ALA A 405 23.40 0.16 -13.93
CA ALA A 405 23.68 1.16 -14.96
C ALA A 405 22.82 2.43 -14.85
N SER A 406 23.28 3.52 -15.45
CA SER A 406 22.54 4.79 -15.44
C SER A 406 21.32 4.81 -16.38
N PHE A 407 21.35 4.04 -17.49
CA PHE A 407 20.33 4.07 -18.53
C PHE A 407 19.45 2.81 -18.55
N PRO A 408 18.11 2.93 -18.58
CA PRO A 408 17.32 4.10 -18.20
C PRO A 408 17.24 4.24 -16.67
N SER A 409 16.70 5.35 -16.17
CA SER A 409 16.50 5.57 -14.74
C SER A 409 15.26 4.85 -14.20
N GLY A 410 15.47 3.77 -13.44
CA GLY A 410 14.37 3.01 -12.83
C GLY A 410 13.48 3.81 -11.88
N HIS A 411 14.04 4.75 -11.10
CA HIS A 411 13.23 5.58 -10.19
C HIS A 411 12.26 6.49 -10.95
N VAL A 412 12.71 7.03 -12.09
CA VAL A 412 11.90 7.90 -12.95
C VAL A 412 10.88 7.08 -13.72
N ALA A 413 11.30 5.94 -14.29
CA ALA A 413 10.41 5.04 -15.03
C ALA A 413 9.28 4.50 -14.12
N ALA A 414 9.61 4.00 -12.94
CA ALA A 414 8.63 3.49 -11.98
C ALA A 414 7.70 4.60 -11.45
N SER A 415 8.22 5.79 -11.14
CA SER A 415 7.40 6.94 -10.73
C SER A 415 6.44 7.35 -11.84
N LEU A 416 6.93 7.46 -13.08
CA LEU A 416 6.09 7.86 -14.22
C LEU A 416 5.01 6.81 -14.48
N THR A 417 5.35 5.52 -14.48
CA THR A 417 4.39 4.42 -14.60
C THR A 417 3.30 4.49 -13.54
N LEU A 418 3.68 4.65 -12.27
CA LEU A 418 2.73 4.70 -11.16
C LEU A 418 1.84 5.94 -11.20
N TYR A 419 2.44 7.13 -11.18
CA TYR A 419 1.69 8.38 -11.03
C TYR A 419 0.96 8.76 -12.33
N ALA A 420 1.54 8.53 -13.51
CA ALA A 420 0.84 8.75 -14.77
C ALA A 420 -0.24 7.69 -15.02
N GLY A 421 0.03 6.42 -14.68
CA GLY A 421 -0.99 5.37 -14.72
C GLY A 421 -2.17 5.68 -13.79
N THR A 422 -1.90 6.18 -12.58
CA THR A 422 -2.92 6.63 -11.63
C THR A 422 -3.69 7.83 -12.16
N ALA A 423 -3.00 8.85 -12.71
CA ALA A 423 -3.63 10.02 -13.31
C ALA A 423 -4.56 9.64 -14.48
N ALA A 424 -4.13 8.71 -15.33
CA ALA A 424 -4.92 8.17 -16.43
C ALA A 424 -6.19 7.46 -15.94
N LEU A 425 -6.09 6.64 -14.89
CA LEU A 425 -7.24 6.00 -14.25
C LEU A 425 -8.23 7.04 -13.70
N VAL A 426 -7.73 8.05 -13.00
CA VAL A 426 -8.58 9.13 -12.46
C VAL A 426 -9.28 9.89 -13.59
N TRP A 427 -8.56 10.31 -14.62
CA TRP A 427 -9.16 11.01 -15.77
C TRP A 427 -10.17 10.17 -16.55
N ALA A 428 -9.96 8.86 -16.62
CA ALA A 428 -10.88 7.96 -17.31
C ALA A 428 -12.17 7.70 -16.50
N THR A 429 -12.09 7.74 -15.16
CA THR A 429 -13.19 7.37 -14.24
C THR A 429 -14.00 8.54 -13.73
N THR A 430 -13.43 9.75 -13.62
CA THR A 430 -14.15 10.92 -13.08
C THR A 430 -13.96 12.18 -13.91
N ARG A 431 -15.02 13.00 -14.00
CA ARG A 431 -14.99 14.32 -14.64
C ARG A 431 -14.89 15.49 -13.65
N ARG A 432 -14.92 15.23 -12.34
CA ARG A 432 -14.87 16.30 -11.33
C ARG A 432 -13.49 16.95 -11.33
N TRP A 433 -13.46 18.28 -11.45
CA TRP A 433 -12.23 19.05 -11.63
C TRP A 433 -11.22 18.84 -10.49
N GLN A 434 -11.68 18.69 -9.24
CA GLN A 434 -10.83 18.46 -8.06
C GLN A 434 -9.94 17.22 -8.22
N TYR A 435 -10.51 16.11 -8.70
CA TYR A 435 -9.74 14.88 -8.93
C TYR A 435 -8.81 15.00 -10.14
N ARG A 436 -9.16 15.83 -11.13
CA ARG A 436 -8.27 16.12 -12.27
C ARG A 436 -7.07 16.96 -11.85
N VAL A 437 -7.26 17.89 -10.92
CA VAL A 437 -6.17 18.66 -10.31
C VAL A 437 -5.26 17.74 -9.50
N PHE A 438 -5.83 16.82 -8.70
CA PHE A 438 -5.05 15.80 -8.00
C PHE A 438 -4.24 14.91 -8.96
N ALA A 439 -4.85 14.47 -10.07
CA ALA A 439 -4.17 13.70 -11.11
C ALA A 439 -3.02 14.49 -11.77
N ALA A 440 -3.21 15.80 -12.00
CA ALA A 440 -2.15 16.67 -12.51
C ALA A 440 -1.01 16.84 -11.48
N ALA A 441 -1.33 16.96 -10.20
CA ALA A 441 -0.33 17.01 -9.13
C ALA A 441 0.48 15.70 -9.06
N ALA A 442 -0.14 14.54 -9.26
CA ALA A 442 0.56 13.27 -9.33
C ALA A 442 1.59 13.22 -10.49
N LEU A 443 1.24 13.77 -11.66
CA LEU A 443 2.21 13.89 -12.76
C LEU A 443 3.36 14.83 -12.43
N LEU A 444 3.08 15.93 -11.72
CA LEU A 444 4.12 16.86 -11.27
C LEU A 444 5.13 16.16 -10.35
N ILE A 445 4.69 15.24 -9.49
CA ILE A 445 5.59 14.44 -8.65
C ILE A 445 6.61 13.69 -9.52
N SER A 446 6.20 13.09 -10.63
CA SER A 446 7.13 12.37 -11.53
C SER A 446 8.18 13.30 -12.14
N ALA A 447 7.78 14.52 -12.52
CA ALA A 447 8.70 15.52 -13.02
C ALA A 447 9.70 15.98 -11.94
N LEU A 448 9.24 16.14 -10.70
CA LEU A 448 10.09 16.51 -9.56
C LEU A 448 11.04 15.39 -9.15
N VAL A 449 10.64 14.12 -9.25
CA VAL A 449 11.53 12.97 -9.09
C VAL A 449 12.62 12.98 -10.16
N ALA A 450 12.26 13.21 -11.43
CA ALA A 450 13.25 13.32 -12.52
C ALA A 450 14.23 14.49 -12.29
N ALA A 451 13.72 15.66 -11.88
CA ALA A 451 14.53 16.82 -11.54
C ALA A 451 15.50 16.52 -10.38
N GLN A 452 15.02 15.82 -9.34
CA GLN A 452 15.85 15.40 -8.22
C GLN A 452 16.97 14.46 -8.67
N ARG A 453 16.69 13.49 -9.56
CA ARG A 453 17.70 12.52 -10.03
C ARG A 453 18.79 13.18 -10.89
N LEU A 454 18.43 14.18 -11.69
CA LEU A 454 19.40 15.03 -12.40
C LEU A 454 20.21 15.89 -11.44
N TYR A 455 19.54 16.56 -10.50
CA TYR A 455 20.17 17.44 -9.51
C TYR A 455 21.14 16.69 -8.60
N ALA A 456 20.81 15.47 -8.19
CA ALA A 456 21.69 14.59 -7.41
C ALA A 456 22.89 14.06 -8.21
N GLY A 457 22.92 14.29 -9.53
CA GLY A 457 23.95 13.78 -10.43
C GLY A 457 23.88 12.27 -10.62
N ALA A 458 22.74 11.64 -10.35
CA ALA A 458 22.59 10.18 -10.39
C ALA A 458 22.39 9.63 -11.81
N HIS A 459 21.89 10.46 -12.72
CA HIS A 459 21.49 10.12 -14.09
C HIS A 459 21.74 11.28 -15.06
N HIS A 460 21.98 10.96 -16.34
CA HIS A 460 22.08 11.91 -17.44
C HIS A 460 20.69 12.32 -17.94
N PRO A 461 20.50 13.51 -18.54
CA PRO A 461 19.25 13.92 -19.18
C PRO A 461 18.71 12.88 -20.19
N THR A 462 19.57 12.26 -20.98
CA THR A 462 19.19 11.17 -21.89
C THR A 462 18.67 9.92 -21.18
N ASP A 463 19.12 9.61 -19.96
CA ASP A 463 18.58 8.51 -19.15
C ASP A 463 17.11 8.78 -18.78
N ILE A 464 16.79 10.05 -18.49
CA ILE A 464 15.42 10.50 -18.18
C ILE A 464 14.54 10.36 -19.42
N ILE A 465 15.03 10.76 -20.60
CA ILE A 465 14.31 10.59 -21.87
C ILE A 465 14.03 9.12 -22.15
N GLY A 466 15.03 8.23 -21.96
CA GLY A 466 14.85 6.79 -22.08
C GLY A 466 13.78 6.24 -21.12
N SER A 467 13.75 6.75 -19.90
CA SER A 467 12.75 6.39 -18.88
C SER A 467 11.34 6.84 -19.26
N ILE A 468 11.19 8.04 -19.82
CA ILE A 468 9.92 8.58 -20.31
C ILE A 468 9.41 7.71 -21.47
N LEU A 469 10.27 7.36 -22.43
CA LEU A 469 9.91 6.48 -23.54
C LEU A 469 9.45 5.10 -23.05
N LEU A 470 10.23 4.48 -22.15
CA LEU A 470 9.89 3.20 -21.54
C LEU A 470 8.50 3.26 -20.90
N ALA A 471 8.32 4.15 -19.92
CA ALA A 471 7.12 4.19 -19.10
C ALA A 471 5.88 4.62 -19.90
N SER A 472 6.00 5.59 -20.81
CA SER A 472 4.87 6.05 -21.63
C SER A 472 4.37 4.97 -22.60
N ILE A 473 5.27 4.35 -23.37
CA ILE A 473 4.89 3.34 -24.37
C ILE A 473 4.38 2.09 -23.67
N TRP A 474 5.11 1.59 -22.67
CA TRP A 474 4.70 0.38 -21.95
C TRP A 474 3.34 0.55 -21.25
N THR A 475 3.16 1.65 -20.50
CA THR A 475 1.90 1.92 -19.80
C THR A 475 0.73 2.07 -20.76
N ALA A 476 0.94 2.69 -21.93
CA ALA A 476 -0.09 2.80 -22.96
C ALA A 476 -0.49 1.44 -23.55
N ILE A 477 0.47 0.55 -23.79
CA ILE A 477 0.22 -0.81 -24.29
C ILE A 477 -0.54 -1.62 -23.23
N VAL A 478 -0.11 -1.59 -21.97
CA VAL A 478 -0.82 -2.26 -20.87
C VAL A 478 -2.23 -1.70 -20.71
N TRP A 479 -2.42 -0.38 -20.86
CA TRP A 479 -3.76 0.23 -20.85
C TRP A 479 -4.66 -0.36 -21.95
N TRP A 480 -4.12 -0.49 -23.17
CA TRP A 480 -4.85 -0.99 -24.32
C TRP A 480 -5.23 -2.47 -24.19
N VAL A 481 -4.32 -3.30 -23.68
CA VAL A 481 -4.53 -4.74 -23.46
C VAL A 481 -5.49 -4.98 -22.29
N VAL A 482 -5.30 -4.30 -21.16
CA VAL A 482 -6.08 -4.54 -19.93
C VAL A 482 -7.46 -3.89 -19.98
N ARG A 483 -7.58 -2.76 -20.67
CA ARG A 483 -8.79 -1.91 -20.71
C ARG A 483 -9.33 -1.67 -19.29
N PRO A 484 -8.58 -0.94 -18.44
CA PRO A 484 -8.87 -0.82 -17.01
C PRO A 484 -10.22 -0.17 -16.68
N VAL A 485 -10.78 0.60 -17.63
CA VAL A 485 -12.10 1.23 -17.51
C VAL A 485 -13.01 0.71 -18.62
N SER A 486 -14.18 0.16 -18.26
CA SER A 486 -15.19 -0.25 -19.23
C SER A 486 -15.86 0.97 -19.86
N THR A 487 -15.69 1.16 -21.16
CA THR A 487 -16.33 2.25 -21.93
C THR A 487 -17.82 2.03 -22.23
N GLY A 488 -18.43 0.97 -21.67
CA GLY A 488 -19.76 0.48 -22.04
C GLY A 488 -20.97 1.35 -21.71
N ASP A 489 -20.80 2.51 -21.07
CA ASP A 489 -21.92 3.35 -20.62
C ASP A 489 -21.91 4.78 -21.22
N ARG A 490 -20.99 5.06 -22.15
CA ARG A 490 -20.87 6.40 -22.76
C ARG A 490 -21.82 6.64 -23.93
N SER A 491 -22.42 5.60 -24.50
CA SER A 491 -23.35 5.69 -25.64
C SER A 491 -24.84 5.56 -25.27
N ALA A 492 -25.17 5.12 -24.05
CA ALA A 492 -26.57 4.91 -23.62
C ALA A 492 -27.29 6.20 -23.17
N LEU A 493 -26.55 7.28 -22.88
CA LEU A 493 -27.11 8.49 -22.26
C LEU A 493 -27.74 9.53 -23.22
N PRO A 494 -27.49 9.58 -24.55
CA PRO A 494 -28.24 10.50 -25.42
C PRO A 494 -29.59 9.95 -25.90
N GLN A 495 -29.77 8.63 -26.02
CA GLN A 495 -30.98 8.06 -26.65
C GLN A 495 -32.21 8.09 -25.72
N ALA A 496 -32.02 7.96 -24.41
CA ALA A 496 -33.12 8.03 -23.44
C ALA A 496 -33.76 9.43 -23.33
N ARG A 497 -33.04 10.51 -23.71
CA ARG A 497 -33.62 11.88 -23.76
C ARG A 497 -34.37 12.17 -25.06
N LEU A 498 -34.04 11.49 -26.15
CA LEU A 498 -34.75 11.63 -27.43
C LEU A 498 -36.08 10.87 -27.41
N ALA A 499 -36.12 9.67 -26.81
CA ALA A 499 -37.36 8.88 -26.68
C ALA A 499 -38.42 9.54 -25.77
N ARG A 500 -38.01 10.31 -24.75
CA ARG A 500 -38.95 11.06 -23.90
C ARG A 500 -39.50 12.36 -24.53
N ARG A 501 -38.90 12.86 -25.61
CA ARG A 501 -39.41 14.04 -26.35
C ARG A 501 -40.38 13.66 -27.46
N SER A 502 -40.32 12.43 -27.98
CA SER A 502 -41.29 11.96 -28.99
C SER A 502 -42.61 11.48 -28.38
N SER A 503 -42.64 11.08 -27.10
CA SER A 503 -43.87 10.60 -26.44
C SER A 503 -44.72 11.71 -25.79
N SER A 504 -44.28 12.97 -25.84
CA SER A 504 -45.05 14.12 -25.32
C SER A 504 -45.66 14.98 -26.44
N ALA A 505 -45.62 14.49 -27.68
CA ALA A 505 -46.10 15.18 -28.88
C ALA A 505 -47.05 14.30 -29.72
N SER A 506 -47.67 13.28 -29.13
CA SER A 506 -48.72 12.46 -29.74
C SER A 506 -50.00 12.53 -28.95
#